data_AF-A0A948V161-F1
#
_entry.id   AF-A0A948V161-F1
#
_cell.length_a   1.000
_cell.length_b   1.000
_cell.length_c   1.000
_cell.angle_alpha   90.00
_cell.angle_beta   90.00
_cell.angle_gamma   90.00
#
_symmetry.space_group_name_H-M   'P 1'
#
loop_
_entity.id
_entity.type
_entity.pdbx_description
1 polymer ?
#
loop_
_entity_poly.entity_id
_entity_poly.type
_entity_poly.pdbx_seq_one_letter_code
_entity_poly.pdbx_strand_id
1 'polypeptide(L)'
;MSTDPISWLGTGICAFAVFILSLFHLALKAVSKMALTRQLESKDKSDRTIIIDKYDELKQAVEFFRILLLIAFFIYLQMTFPALKAWPLWFFVAGFSAYLLLFEWIPRLIVLYRKIQVLNFFLPAGQMLRMLAKPFLWLNRIKDAERDDDEQYEASEEEIDVLIEEAEEGGIIEKEEGDLLKSVVEFGDTIVREIM
;
A
#
# COMPACT_ATOMS: atom_id res chain seq x y z
N MET A 1 42.11 1.96 12.05
CA MET A 1 40.74 1.81 11.51
C MET A 1 40.80 2.13 10.03
N SER A 2 41.14 1.15 9.19
CA SER A 2 40.96 1.28 7.74
C SER A 2 39.47 1.13 7.48
N THR A 3 38.79 2.21 7.13
CA THR A 3 37.40 2.15 6.67
C THR A 3 37.39 1.46 5.31
N ASP A 4 36.92 0.23 5.25
CA ASP A 4 36.83 -0.50 3.99
C ASP A 4 35.84 0.23 3.07
N PRO A 5 36.27 0.78 1.91
CA PRO A 5 35.41 1.58 1.03
C PRO A 5 34.20 0.78 0.53
N ILE A 6 34.31 -0.55 0.49
CA ILE A 6 33.23 -1.47 0.13
C ILE A 6 32.06 -1.40 1.11
N SER A 7 32.34 -1.26 2.41
CA SER A 7 31.29 -1.21 3.46
C SER A 7 30.45 0.07 3.38
N TRP A 8 31.12 1.21 3.13
CA TRP A 8 30.47 2.50 2.90
C TRP A 8 29.64 2.51 1.63
N LEU A 9 30.18 1.95 0.54
CA LEU A 9 29.48 1.86 -0.73
C LEU A 9 28.24 0.98 -0.61
N GLY A 10 28.35 -0.19 0.04
CA GLY A 10 27.22 -1.07 0.34
C GLY A 10 26.14 -0.38 1.19
N THR A 11 26.54 0.31 2.26
CA THR A 11 25.62 1.07 3.13
C THR A 11 24.86 2.14 2.32
N GLY A 12 25.56 2.89 1.48
CA GLY A 12 24.97 3.94 0.65
C GLY A 12 23.98 3.39 -0.39
N ILE A 13 24.34 2.29 -1.07
CA ILE A 13 23.45 1.64 -2.05
C ILE A 13 22.19 1.11 -1.36
N CYS A 14 22.34 0.40 -0.23
CA CYS A 14 21.18 -0.12 0.49
C CYS A 14 20.29 1.03 1.01
N ALA A 15 20.86 2.10 1.56
CA ALA A 15 20.11 3.27 2.00
C ALA A 15 19.31 3.88 0.84
N PHE A 16 19.95 4.09 -0.31
CA PHE A 16 19.29 4.67 -1.48
C PHE A 16 18.16 3.77 -2.01
N ALA A 17 18.41 2.45 -2.08
CA ALA A 17 17.40 1.50 -2.54
C ALA A 17 16.21 1.40 -1.57
N VAL A 18 16.45 1.40 -0.26
CA VAL A 18 15.39 1.47 0.77
C VAL A 18 14.59 2.76 0.64
N PHE A 19 15.25 3.89 0.41
CA PHE A 19 14.58 5.18 0.23
C PHE A 19 13.62 5.16 -0.97
N ILE A 20 14.09 4.65 -2.11
CA ILE A 20 13.27 4.48 -3.32
C ILE A 20 12.07 3.57 -3.05
N LEU A 21 12.29 2.40 -2.45
CA LEU A 21 11.19 1.48 -2.14
C LEU A 21 10.21 2.06 -1.11
N SER A 22 10.69 2.90 -0.19
CA SER A 22 9.83 3.58 0.78
C SER A 22 8.94 4.62 0.11
N LEU A 23 9.46 5.40 -0.85
CA LEU A 23 8.64 6.29 -1.67
C LEU A 23 7.56 5.53 -2.44
N PHE A 24 7.94 4.41 -3.06
CA PHE A 24 7.00 3.63 -3.85
C PHE A 24 5.92 2.99 -2.97
N HIS A 25 6.30 2.37 -1.85
CA HIS A 25 5.37 1.79 -0.88
C HIS A 25 4.35 2.80 -0.39
N LEU A 26 4.82 4.00 -0.06
CA LEU A 26 3.96 5.03 0.49
C LEU A 26 3.05 5.63 -0.58
N ALA A 27 3.52 5.76 -1.82
CA ALA A 27 2.68 6.14 -2.96
C ALA A 27 1.58 5.10 -3.23
N LEU A 28 1.90 3.80 -3.12
CA LEU A 28 0.92 2.71 -3.21
C LEU A 28 -0.08 2.72 -2.05
N LYS A 29 0.34 3.07 -0.83
CA LYS A 29 -0.58 3.24 0.31
C LYS A 29 -1.46 4.50 0.21
N ALA A 30 -0.95 5.57 -0.43
CA ALA A 30 -1.63 6.86 -0.49
C ALA A 30 -2.69 6.97 -1.60
N VAL A 31 -2.73 6.01 -2.54
CA VAL A 31 -3.67 5.98 -3.66
C VAL A 31 -4.59 4.76 -3.48
N SER A 32 -5.90 4.99 -3.43
CA SER A 32 -6.87 3.89 -3.38
C SER A 32 -6.99 3.20 -4.75
N LYS A 33 -7.45 1.94 -4.76
CA LYS A 33 -7.77 1.19 -5.99
C LYS A 33 -8.71 1.99 -6.91
N MET A 34 -9.67 2.70 -6.34
CA MET A 34 -10.62 3.55 -7.06
C MET A 34 -9.95 4.77 -7.74
N ALA A 35 -9.03 5.46 -7.03
CA ALA A 35 -8.27 6.57 -7.59
C ALA A 35 -7.31 6.11 -8.71
N LEU A 36 -6.74 4.90 -8.57
CA LEU A 36 -5.92 4.27 -9.60
C LEU A 36 -6.75 3.92 -10.84
N THR A 37 -7.97 3.42 -10.65
CA THR A 37 -8.90 3.08 -11.75
C THR A 37 -9.21 4.30 -12.61
N ARG A 38 -9.51 5.44 -11.97
CA ARG A 38 -9.75 6.72 -12.66
C ARG A 38 -8.52 7.22 -13.44
N GLN A 39 -7.30 6.92 -12.96
CA GLN A 39 -6.08 7.30 -13.67
C GLN A 39 -5.74 6.40 -14.86
N LEU A 40 -6.11 5.13 -14.76
CA LEU A 40 -5.90 4.15 -15.82
C LEU A 40 -7.03 4.14 -16.86
N GLU A 41 -7.98 5.08 -16.75
CA GLU A 41 -9.10 5.22 -17.69
C GLU A 41 -8.63 5.54 -19.12
N SER A 42 -7.47 6.17 -19.27
CA SER A 42 -6.82 6.44 -20.56
C SER A 42 -5.98 5.28 -21.11
N LYS A 43 -5.81 4.19 -20.34
CA LYS A 43 -5.12 2.97 -20.79
C LYS A 43 -6.11 1.96 -21.36
N ASP A 44 -5.58 1.07 -22.19
CA ASP A 44 -6.37 -0.01 -22.76
C ASP A 44 -7.01 -0.89 -21.67
N LYS A 45 -8.23 -1.37 -21.95
CA LYS A 45 -9.11 -2.01 -20.95
C LYS A 45 -8.45 -3.26 -20.35
N SER A 46 -7.67 -3.99 -21.15
CA SER A 46 -6.92 -5.19 -20.73
C SER A 46 -5.82 -4.86 -19.73
N ASP A 47 -4.99 -3.85 -20.02
CA ASP A 47 -3.87 -3.44 -19.16
C ASP A 47 -4.36 -2.87 -17.83
N ARG A 48 -5.46 -2.11 -17.85
CA ARG A 48 -6.08 -1.54 -16.66
C ARG A 48 -6.50 -2.63 -15.66
N THR A 49 -7.23 -3.64 -16.12
CA THR A 49 -7.72 -4.72 -15.26
C THR A 49 -6.56 -5.50 -14.65
N ILE A 50 -5.52 -5.80 -15.43
CA ILE A 50 -4.33 -6.52 -14.94
C ILE A 50 -3.57 -5.70 -13.87
N ILE A 51 -3.53 -4.37 -13.98
CA ILE A 51 -2.85 -3.51 -13.01
C ILE A 51 -3.65 -3.39 -11.71
N ILE A 52 -4.98 -3.27 -11.79
CA ILE A 52 -5.86 -3.14 -10.62
C ILE A 52 -5.91 -4.45 -9.84
N ASP A 53 -6.12 -5.58 -10.51
CA ASP A 53 -6.21 -6.92 -9.91
C ASP A 53 -4.92 -7.29 -9.14
N LYS A 54 -3.77 -6.82 -9.64
CA LYS A 54 -2.45 -7.12 -9.06
C LYS A 54 -1.91 -6.01 -8.18
N TYR A 55 -2.74 -5.04 -7.80
CA TYR A 55 -2.31 -3.88 -7.04
C TYR A 55 -1.87 -4.24 -5.62
N ASP A 56 -2.61 -5.13 -4.96
CA ASP A 56 -2.27 -5.54 -3.59
C ASP A 56 -1.07 -6.47 -3.56
N GLU A 57 -0.98 -7.41 -4.52
CA GLU A 57 0.22 -8.23 -4.73
C GLU A 57 1.46 -7.35 -4.91
N LEU A 58 1.34 -6.24 -5.67
CA LEU A 58 2.41 -5.28 -5.87
C LEU A 58 2.79 -4.55 -4.58
N LYS A 59 1.80 -4.08 -3.83
CA LYS A 59 2.00 -3.43 -2.52
C LYS A 59 2.73 -4.35 -1.54
N GLN A 60 2.31 -5.61 -1.45
CA GLN A 60 2.96 -6.63 -0.63
C GLN A 60 4.39 -6.92 -1.10
N ALA A 61 4.61 -7.06 -2.41
CA ALA A 61 5.94 -7.31 -2.98
C ALA A 61 6.93 -6.18 -2.65
N VAL A 62 6.51 -4.92 -2.81
CA VAL A 62 7.34 -3.75 -2.48
C VAL A 62 7.67 -3.71 -1.00
N GLU A 63 6.70 -3.99 -0.13
CA GLU A 63 6.90 -4.05 1.32
C GLU A 63 7.92 -5.13 1.70
N PHE A 64 7.81 -6.32 1.10
CA PHE A 64 8.73 -7.42 1.33
C PHE A 64 10.18 -7.06 0.94
N PHE A 65 10.39 -6.54 -0.28
CA PHE A 65 11.73 -6.12 -0.70
C PHE A 65 12.29 -4.99 0.15
N ARG A 66 11.43 -4.06 0.58
CA ARG A 66 11.84 -2.97 1.48
C ARG A 66 12.36 -3.52 2.80
N ILE A 67 11.67 -4.51 3.39
CA ILE A 67 12.10 -5.14 4.64
C ILE A 67 13.43 -5.87 4.45
N LEU A 68 13.59 -6.63 3.37
CA LEU A 68 14.87 -7.31 3.07
C LEU A 68 16.04 -6.33 2.94
N LEU A 69 15.84 -5.23 2.20
CA LEU A 69 16.88 -4.21 2.03
C LEU A 69 17.15 -3.42 3.32
N LEU A 70 16.15 -3.25 4.19
CA LEU A 70 16.35 -2.66 5.52
C LEU A 70 17.23 -3.53 6.40
N ILE A 71 16.99 -4.84 6.40
CA ILE A 71 17.84 -5.79 7.13
C ILE A 71 19.28 -5.71 6.59
N ALA A 72 19.46 -5.73 5.27
CA ALA A 72 20.77 -5.57 4.64
C ALA A 72 21.44 -4.24 5.01
N PHE A 73 20.68 -3.13 5.01
CA PHE A 73 21.18 -1.81 5.42
C PHE A 73 21.70 -1.82 6.86
N PHE A 74 20.97 -2.39 7.82
CA PHE A 74 21.43 -2.46 9.21
C PHE A 74 22.67 -3.33 9.36
N ILE A 75 22.81 -4.42 8.59
CA ILE A 75 24.02 -5.25 8.58
C ILE A 75 25.22 -4.43 8.09
N TYR A 76 25.11 -3.76 6.94
CA TYR A 76 26.19 -2.92 6.40
C TYR A 76 26.52 -1.74 7.32
N LEU A 77 25.52 -1.14 7.96
CA LEU A 77 25.71 -0.06 8.92
C LEU A 77 26.56 -0.53 10.11
N GLN A 78 26.28 -1.72 10.67
CA GLN A 78 27.09 -2.29 11.75
C GLN A 78 28.53 -2.63 11.32
N MET A 79 28.72 -3.13 10.10
CA MET A 79 30.06 -3.41 9.56
C MET A 79 30.88 -2.14 9.36
N THR A 80 30.25 -1.08 8.86
CA THR A 80 30.89 0.23 8.60
C THR A 80 31.32 0.92 9.90
N PHE A 81 30.56 0.67 10.97
CA PHE A 81 30.68 1.35 12.25
C PHE A 81 30.94 0.37 13.41
N PRO A 82 32.11 -0.30 13.46
CA PRO A 82 32.40 -1.32 14.47
C PRO A 82 32.54 -0.74 15.89
N ALA A 83 32.85 0.56 16.01
CA ALA A 83 32.88 1.28 17.28
C ALA A 83 31.49 1.34 17.96
N LEU A 84 30.41 1.07 17.22
CA LEU A 84 29.03 1.17 17.69
C LEU A 84 28.61 -0.09 18.47
N LYS A 85 29.48 -1.10 18.54
CA LYS A 85 29.30 -2.30 19.35
C LYS A 85 29.43 -2.02 20.86
N ALA A 86 30.11 -0.92 21.23
CA ALA A 86 30.36 -0.60 22.64
C ALA A 86 29.08 -0.14 23.37
N TRP A 87 28.19 0.60 22.71
CA TRP A 87 26.99 1.22 23.30
C TRP A 87 25.73 0.89 22.45
N PRO A 88 25.21 -0.35 22.54
CA PRO A 88 24.19 -0.84 21.61
C PRO A 88 22.84 -0.10 21.71
N LEU A 89 22.50 0.43 22.89
CA LEU A 89 21.19 1.04 23.15
C LEU A 89 21.06 2.43 22.53
N TRP A 90 22.06 3.30 22.71
CA TRP A 90 22.10 4.61 22.07
C TRP A 90 22.20 4.51 20.55
N PHE A 91 22.91 3.49 20.05
CA PHE A 91 22.97 3.24 18.62
C PHE A 91 21.62 2.79 18.05
N PHE A 92 20.90 1.91 18.75
CA PHE A 92 19.56 1.53 18.37
C PHE A 92 18.64 2.75 18.26
N VAL A 93 18.66 3.64 19.26
CA VAL A 93 17.86 4.88 19.26
C VAL A 93 18.28 5.80 18.11
N ALA A 94 19.57 6.03 17.90
CA ALA A 94 20.07 6.90 16.84
C ALA A 94 19.78 6.34 15.44
N GLY A 95 20.00 5.04 15.22
CA GLY A 95 19.72 4.36 13.97
C GLY A 95 18.23 4.29 13.67
N PHE A 96 17.40 4.02 14.68
CA PHE A 96 15.95 4.04 14.55
C PHE A 96 15.43 5.45 14.25
N SER A 97 15.96 6.47 14.93
CA SER A 97 15.60 7.87 14.66
C SER A 97 16.01 8.30 13.25
N ALA A 98 17.21 7.91 12.80
CA ALA A 98 17.65 8.14 11.43
C ALA A 98 16.77 7.40 10.42
N TYR A 99 16.36 6.16 10.72
CA TYR A 99 15.43 5.40 9.90
C TYR A 99 14.10 6.11 9.75
N LEU A 100 13.50 6.56 10.86
CA LEU A 100 12.22 7.28 10.84
C LEU A 100 12.35 8.56 10.02
N LEU A 101 13.40 9.35 10.24
CA LEU A 101 13.59 10.60 9.51
C LEU A 101 13.79 10.37 8.01
N LEU A 102 14.73 9.48 7.64
CA LEU A 102 15.16 9.33 6.25
C LEU A 102 14.21 8.47 5.42
N PHE A 103 13.68 7.38 5.98
CA PHE A 103 12.92 6.39 5.22
C PHE A 103 11.41 6.45 5.47
N GLU A 104 10.97 7.20 6.47
CA GLU A 104 9.54 7.36 6.73
C GLU A 104 9.08 8.81 6.55
N TRP A 105 9.69 9.76 7.25
CA TRP A 105 9.25 11.16 7.24
C TRP A 105 9.52 11.84 5.90
N ILE A 106 10.74 11.77 5.36
CA ILE A 106 11.07 12.39 4.07
C ILE A 106 10.21 11.81 2.93
N PRO A 107 10.09 10.48 2.76
CA PRO A 107 9.23 9.91 1.74
C PRO A 107 7.76 10.30 1.91
N ARG A 108 7.29 10.38 3.15
CA ARG A 108 5.93 10.82 3.49
C ARG A 108 5.65 12.24 3.06
N LEU A 109 6.58 13.16 3.30
CA LEU A 109 6.45 14.53 2.82
C LEU A 109 6.39 14.58 1.29
N ILE A 110 7.30 13.89 0.60
CA ILE A 110 7.33 13.88 -0.88
C ILE A 110 6.03 13.33 -1.47
N VAL A 111 5.55 12.20 -0.95
CA VAL A 111 4.32 11.56 -1.44
C VAL A 111 3.09 12.40 -1.12
N LEU A 112 3.04 13.11 0.03
CA LEU A 112 1.93 13.99 0.36
C LEU A 112 1.68 15.03 -0.73
N TYR A 113 2.75 15.63 -1.28
CA TYR A 113 2.65 16.65 -2.32
C TYR A 113 2.56 16.09 -3.75
N ARG A 114 3.13 14.90 -4.01
CA ARG A 114 3.31 14.38 -5.40
C ARG A 114 2.93 12.91 -5.59
N LYS A 115 1.99 12.36 -4.81
CA LYS A 115 1.60 10.93 -4.81
C LYS A 115 1.42 10.31 -6.20
N ILE A 116 0.70 11.00 -7.10
CA ILE A 116 0.40 10.51 -8.45
C ILE A 116 1.65 10.42 -9.33
N GLN A 117 2.49 11.45 -9.29
CA GLN A 117 3.72 11.52 -10.09
C GLN A 117 4.70 10.44 -9.66
N VAL A 118 4.85 10.26 -8.35
CA VAL A 118 5.69 9.21 -7.76
C VAL A 118 5.16 7.83 -8.17
N LEU A 119 3.86 7.59 -8.05
CA LEU A 119 3.26 6.32 -8.43
C LEU A 119 3.48 5.99 -9.91
N ASN A 120 3.18 6.92 -10.82
CA ASN A 120 3.34 6.70 -12.26
C ASN A 120 4.79 6.45 -12.68
N PHE A 121 5.75 7.09 -12.00
CA PHE A 121 7.17 6.85 -12.23
C PHE A 121 7.57 5.41 -11.84
N PHE A 122 7.02 4.87 -10.74
CA PHE A 122 7.40 3.57 -10.21
C PHE A 122 6.53 2.39 -10.68
N LEU A 123 5.33 2.62 -11.21
CA LEU A 123 4.45 1.58 -11.76
C LEU A 123 5.16 0.60 -12.73
N PRO A 124 5.93 1.04 -13.74
CA PRO A 124 6.61 0.11 -14.64
C PRO A 124 7.67 -0.74 -13.92
N ALA A 125 8.43 -0.15 -12.99
CA ALA A 125 9.43 -0.88 -12.20
C ALA A 125 8.77 -1.88 -11.22
N GLY A 126 7.57 -1.56 -10.72
CA GLY A 126 6.78 -2.43 -9.87
C GLY A 126 6.42 -3.77 -10.50
N GLN A 127 6.16 -3.79 -11.81
CA GLN A 127 5.85 -5.03 -12.53
C GLN A 127 7.02 -6.03 -12.48
N MET A 128 8.25 -5.53 -12.56
CA MET A 128 9.47 -6.34 -12.44
C MET A 128 9.63 -6.85 -11.00
N LEU A 129 9.44 -5.98 -10.00
CA LEU A 129 9.49 -6.37 -8.59
C LEU A 129 8.49 -7.49 -8.25
N ARG A 130 7.27 -7.40 -8.77
CA ARG A 130 6.26 -8.45 -8.61
C ARG A 130 6.70 -9.79 -9.19
N MET A 131 7.33 -9.79 -10.37
CA MET A 131 7.83 -11.03 -10.98
C MET A 131 8.84 -11.73 -10.08
N LEU A 132 9.70 -10.98 -9.40
CA LEU A 132 10.65 -11.52 -8.42
C LEU A 132 9.96 -11.96 -7.12
N ALA A 133 8.86 -11.31 -6.71
CA ALA A 133 8.11 -11.67 -5.51
C ALA A 133 7.13 -12.84 -5.68
N LYS A 134 6.83 -13.29 -6.91
CA LYS A 134 5.92 -14.41 -7.19
C LYS A 134 6.11 -15.66 -6.30
N PRO A 135 7.33 -16.21 -6.11
CA PRO A 135 7.52 -17.39 -5.27
C PRO A 135 7.16 -17.12 -3.80
N PHE A 136 7.27 -15.88 -3.34
CA PHE A 136 6.92 -15.48 -1.98
C PHE A 136 5.41 -15.23 -1.81
N LEU A 137 4.77 -14.62 -2.81
CA LEU A 137 3.31 -14.38 -2.83
C LEU A 137 2.49 -15.68 -2.87
N TRP A 138 3.02 -16.74 -3.49
CA TRP A 138 2.39 -18.07 -3.46
C TRP A 138 2.24 -18.61 -2.03
N LEU A 139 3.15 -18.24 -1.12
CA LEU A 139 3.10 -18.63 0.28
C LEU A 139 2.04 -17.83 1.06
N ASN A 140 1.72 -16.61 0.62
CA ASN A 140 0.71 -15.75 1.25
C ASN A 140 -0.72 -16.07 0.78
N ARG A 141 -0.90 -16.64 -0.41
CA ARG A 141 -2.21 -17.14 -0.90
C ARG A 141 -2.86 -18.20 0.00
N ILE A 142 -2.09 -18.88 0.84
CA ILE A 142 -2.62 -19.83 1.84
C ILE A 142 -3.32 -19.07 3.00
N LYS A 143 -2.95 -17.81 3.25
CA LYS A 143 -3.56 -16.94 4.26
C LYS A 143 -4.64 -16.02 3.70
N ASP A 144 -4.52 -15.62 2.43
CA ASP A 144 -5.49 -14.69 1.81
C ASP A 144 -6.86 -15.35 1.54
N ALA A 145 -6.95 -16.69 1.56
CA ALA A 145 -8.24 -17.40 1.54
C ALA A 145 -9.16 -17.11 2.75
N GLU A 146 -8.63 -16.48 3.81
CA GLU A 146 -9.42 -15.99 4.97
C GLU A 146 -9.63 -14.46 4.96
N ARG A 147 -9.02 -13.71 4.04
CA ARG A 147 -9.06 -12.22 4.05
C ARG A 147 -9.77 -11.59 2.86
N ASP A 148 -9.94 -12.32 1.76
CA ASP A 148 -10.74 -11.83 0.63
C ASP A 148 -12.26 -11.72 0.97
N ASP A 149 -12.71 -12.32 2.07
CA ASP A 149 -14.09 -12.16 2.57
C ASP A 149 -14.34 -10.78 3.22
N ASP A 150 -13.32 -10.09 3.73
CA ASP A 150 -13.48 -8.83 4.48
C ASP A 150 -13.38 -7.56 3.58
N GLU A 151 -12.68 -7.61 2.44
CA GLU A 151 -12.54 -6.46 1.53
C GLU A 151 -13.56 -6.44 0.37
N GLN A 152 -14.36 -7.51 0.21
CA GLN A 152 -15.50 -7.59 -0.73
C GLN A 152 -16.83 -7.85 -0.01
N TYR A 153 -16.95 -7.46 1.26
CA TYR A 153 -18.26 -7.45 1.91
C TYR A 153 -19.07 -6.26 1.36
N GLU A 154 -19.63 -6.44 0.17
CA GLU A 154 -20.80 -5.68 -0.27
C GLU A 154 -21.95 -6.19 0.61
N ALA A 155 -22.38 -5.36 1.56
CA ALA A 155 -23.55 -5.66 2.38
C ALA A 155 -24.73 -5.98 1.44
N SER A 156 -25.45 -7.07 1.71
CA SER A 156 -26.61 -7.44 0.88
C SER A 156 -27.69 -6.35 0.99
N GLU A 157 -28.59 -6.25 0.01
CA GLU A 157 -29.74 -5.33 0.09
C GLU A 157 -30.49 -5.47 1.42
N GLU A 158 -30.68 -6.71 1.86
CA GLU A 158 -31.37 -7.00 3.12
C GLU A 158 -30.59 -6.50 4.34
N GLU A 159 -29.26 -6.51 4.30
CA GLU A 159 -28.43 -5.98 5.37
C GLU A 159 -28.41 -4.44 5.37
N ILE A 160 -28.40 -3.82 4.20
CA ILE A 160 -28.52 -2.36 4.04
C ILE A 160 -29.89 -1.89 4.54
N ASP A 161 -30.97 -2.60 4.22
CA ASP A 161 -32.32 -2.29 4.69
C ASP A 161 -32.43 -2.35 6.22
N VAL A 162 -31.83 -3.37 6.84
CA VAL A 162 -31.80 -3.51 8.31
C VAL A 162 -31.03 -2.36 8.95
N LEU A 163 -29.92 -1.91 8.35
CA LEU A 163 -29.15 -0.76 8.84
C LEU A 163 -29.91 0.56 8.71
N ILE A 164 -30.69 0.74 7.63
CA ILE A 164 -31.53 1.93 7.44
C ILE A 164 -32.66 1.93 8.49
N GLU A 165 -33.30 0.78 8.72
CA GLU A 165 -34.36 0.64 9.74
C GLU A 165 -33.83 0.88 11.16
N GLU A 166 -32.65 0.36 11.50
CA GLU A 166 -32.02 0.61 12.80
C GLU A 166 -31.68 2.10 13.00
N ALA A 167 -31.26 2.79 11.93
CA ALA A 167 -30.98 4.22 11.98
C ALA A 167 -32.26 5.08 12.14
N GLU A 168 -33.37 4.67 11.53
CA GLU A 168 -34.69 5.29 11.73
C GLU A 168 -35.21 5.06 13.16
N GLU A 169 -35.15 3.83 13.66
CA GLU A 169 -35.57 3.49 15.03
C GLU A 169 -34.68 4.17 16.09
N GLY A 170 -33.39 4.30 15.79
CA GLY A 170 -32.43 5.02 16.61
C GLY A 170 -32.61 6.54 16.59
N GLY A 171 -33.49 7.07 15.73
CA GLY A 171 -33.74 8.50 15.55
C GLY A 171 -32.53 9.26 14.98
N ILE A 172 -31.63 8.56 14.29
CA ILE A 172 -30.46 9.15 13.63
C ILE A 172 -30.89 9.81 12.31
N ILE A 173 -31.86 9.22 11.63
CA ILE A 173 -32.46 9.71 10.39
C ILE A 173 -33.99 9.74 10.51
N GLU A 174 -34.61 10.64 9.76
CA GLU A 174 -36.07 10.70 9.67
C GLU A 174 -36.59 9.65 8.68
N LYS A 175 -37.84 9.22 8.85
CA LYS A 175 -38.46 8.19 8.01
C LYS A 175 -38.43 8.52 6.51
N GLU A 176 -38.63 9.79 6.17
CA GLU A 176 -38.59 10.27 4.79
C GLU A 176 -37.18 10.23 4.18
N GLU A 177 -36.13 10.31 5.01
CA GLU A 177 -34.74 10.15 4.61
C GLU A 177 -34.39 8.68 4.40
N GLY A 178 -34.93 7.79 5.23
CA GLY A 178 -34.78 6.34 5.08
C GLY A 178 -35.43 5.80 3.80
N ASP A 179 -36.65 6.25 3.49
CA ASP A 179 -37.34 5.91 2.23
C ASP A 179 -36.53 6.35 0.99
N LEU A 180 -35.85 7.51 1.07
CA LEU A 180 -34.99 8.02 0.00
C LEU A 180 -33.71 7.20 -0.16
N LEU A 181 -33.11 6.74 0.93
CA LEU A 181 -31.92 5.87 0.90
C LEU A 181 -32.24 4.51 0.29
N LYS A 182 -33.36 3.88 0.68
CA LYS A 182 -33.83 2.62 0.08
C LYS A 182 -34.03 2.76 -1.44
N SER A 183 -34.63 3.87 -1.89
CA SER A 183 -34.83 4.16 -3.32
C SER A 183 -33.51 4.32 -4.10
N VAL A 184 -32.46 4.88 -3.48
CA VAL A 184 -31.15 5.05 -4.12
C VAL A 184 -30.42 3.70 -4.24
N VAL A 185 -30.57 2.82 -3.26
CA VAL A 185 -30.00 1.47 -3.26
C VAL A 185 -30.66 0.65 -4.38
N GLU A 186 -32.00 0.61 -4.45
CA GLU A 186 -32.75 -0.07 -5.52
C GLU A 186 -32.40 0.47 -6.93
N PHE A 187 -32.21 1.79 -7.05
CA PHE A 187 -31.86 2.42 -8.34
C PHE A 187 -30.41 2.13 -8.75
N GLY A 188 -29.50 1.96 -7.79
CA GLY A 188 -28.09 1.64 -8.04
C GLY A 188 -27.90 0.31 -8.76
N ASP A 189 -28.79 -0.67 -8.50
CA ASP A 189 -28.76 -2.01 -9.07
C ASP A 189 -29.60 -2.16 -10.35
N THR A 190 -30.45 -1.18 -10.67
CA THR A 190 -31.29 -1.20 -11.87
C THR A 190 -30.46 -0.99 -13.14
N ILE A 191 -30.49 -1.94 -14.07
CA ILE A 191 -29.75 -1.87 -15.34
C ILE A 191 -30.57 -1.08 -16.37
N VAL A 192 -29.93 -0.31 -17.27
CA VAL A 192 -30.60 0.53 -18.30
C VAL A 192 -31.64 -0.22 -19.17
N ARG A 193 -31.57 -1.55 -19.25
CA ARG A 193 -32.54 -2.41 -19.97
C ARG A 193 -33.88 -2.60 -19.22
N GLU A 194 -33.97 -2.23 -17.96
CA GLU A 194 -35.16 -2.40 -17.11
C GLU A 194 -36.04 -1.14 -17.06
N ILE A 195 -35.50 -0.01 -17.55
CA ILE A 195 -36.21 1.29 -17.62
C ILE A 195 -36.71 1.59 -19.06
N MET A 196 -36.28 0.83 -20.07
CA MET A 196 -36.74 0.92 -21.48
C MET A 196 -37.56 -0.30 -21.88
#